data_AF-A0A5K1EK85-F1
#
_entry.id   AF-A0A5K1EK85-F1
#
_cell.length_a   1.000
_cell.length_b   1.000
_cell.length_c   1.000
_cell.angle_alpha   90.00
_cell.angle_beta   90.00
_cell.angle_gamma   90.00
#
_symmetry.space_group_name_H-M   'P 1'
#
loop_
_entity.id
_entity.type
_entity.pdbx_description
1 polymer ?
#
loop_
_entity_poly.entity_id
_entity_poly.type
_entity_poly.pdbx_seq_one_letter_code
_entity_poly.pdbx_strand_id
1 'polypeptide(L)'
;TYTKVNELKRPGATRFASHFICLHYILKQEENLRFMVASNDWRLVEEVEKDHARDITYLIQNEDFWNMEKEIIMFFEPLVKVLKMVDGEGATMRYLYEALDRAKEAIKTASKDNKETYMPYWKIIDRRWTRNLHNPIHAAAAF
;
A
#
# COMPACT_ATOMS: atom_id res chain seq x y z
N THR A 1 -24.19 31.33 -11.26
CA THR A 1 -22.96 31.65 -10.52
C THR A 1 -22.75 30.55 -9.49
N TYR A 2 -21.52 29.98 -9.40
CA TYR A 2 -21.02 28.99 -8.42
C TYR A 2 -21.65 27.57 -8.52
N THR A 3 -20.97 26.47 -8.89
CA THR A 3 -19.57 26.09 -8.99
C THR A 3 -19.40 25.12 -10.19
N LYS A 4 -18.52 25.46 -11.14
CA LYS A 4 -18.07 24.50 -12.16
C LYS A 4 -17.23 23.45 -11.45
N VAL A 5 -17.70 22.20 -11.49
CA VAL A 5 -16.99 20.93 -11.25
C VAL A 5 -15.66 21.11 -10.51
N ASN A 6 -15.68 20.88 -9.19
CA ASN A 6 -14.50 20.89 -8.34
C ASN A 6 -13.54 19.79 -8.80
N GLU A 7 -12.63 20.13 -9.72
CA GLU A 7 -11.47 19.31 -10.05
C GLU A 7 -10.65 19.12 -8.77
N LEU A 8 -10.48 17.87 -8.36
CA LEU A 8 -9.55 17.53 -7.30
C LEU A 8 -8.15 17.94 -7.77
N LYS A 9 -7.48 18.79 -6.99
CA LYS A 9 -6.09 19.17 -7.28
C LYS A 9 -5.25 17.90 -7.35
N ARG A 10 -4.56 17.70 -8.48
CA ARG A 10 -3.68 16.54 -8.72
C ARG A 10 -2.71 16.36 -7.54
N PRO A 11 -2.82 15.26 -6.78
CA PRO A 11 -1.75 14.83 -5.89
C PRO A 11 -0.49 14.57 -6.71
N GLY A 12 0.61 15.28 -6.39
CA GLY A 12 1.90 15.01 -7.01
C GLY A 12 2.44 13.64 -6.59
N ALA A 13 3.40 13.08 -7.34
CA ALA A 13 4.06 11.83 -6.98
C ALA A 13 4.57 11.88 -5.53
N THR A 14 3.93 11.12 -4.63
CA THR A 14 4.26 11.19 -3.20
C THR A 14 5.35 10.19 -2.86
N ARG A 15 6.21 10.54 -1.90
CA ARG A 15 7.16 9.62 -1.24
C ARG A 15 6.55 8.27 -0.87
N PHE A 16 5.25 8.23 -0.52
CA PHE A 16 4.56 6.99 -0.15
C PHE A 16 4.46 6.00 -1.31
N ALA A 17 4.20 6.49 -2.52
CA ALA A 17 4.16 5.63 -3.70
C ALA A 17 5.52 5.00 -3.98
N SER A 18 6.62 5.74 -3.80
CA SER A 18 7.97 5.22 -4.01
C SER A 18 8.32 4.08 -3.04
N HIS A 19 8.04 4.24 -1.74
CA HIS A 19 8.31 3.18 -0.75
C HIS A 19 7.45 1.93 -1.00
N PHE A 20 6.16 2.11 -1.34
CA PHE A 20 5.29 0.99 -1.69
C PHE A 20 5.78 0.25 -2.93
N ILE A 21 6.21 0.97 -3.97
CA ILE A 21 6.77 0.38 -5.18
C ILE A 21 8.03 -0.43 -4.84
N CYS A 22 8.94 0.11 -4.03
CA CYS A 22 10.14 -0.60 -3.60
C CYS A 22 9.81 -1.91 -2.88
N LEU A 23 8.94 -1.88 -1.87
CA LEU A 23 8.49 -3.09 -1.16
C LEU A 23 7.86 -4.10 -2.12
N HIS A 24 6.99 -3.64 -3.02
CA HIS A 24 6.36 -4.51 -3.99
C HIS A 24 7.38 -5.19 -4.93
N TYR A 25 8.46 -4.50 -5.29
CA TYR A 25 9.56 -5.08 -6.05
C TYR A 25 10.39 -6.06 -5.23
N ILE A 26 10.69 -5.77 -3.97
CA ILE A 26 11.42 -6.67 -3.06
C ILE A 26 10.64 -7.98 -2.89
N LEU A 27 9.34 -7.90 -2.60
CA LEU A 27 8.47 -9.07 -2.47
C LEU A 27 8.47 -9.94 -3.73
N LYS A 28 8.46 -9.33 -4.92
CA LYS A 28 8.55 -10.06 -6.20
C LYS A 28 9.87 -10.78 -6.41
N GLN A 29 10.92 -10.37 -5.70
CA GLN A 29 12.25 -10.97 -5.77
C GLN A 29 12.53 -11.90 -4.59
N GLU A 30 11.55 -12.22 -3.73
CA GLU A 30 11.72 -13.06 -2.54
C GLU A 30 12.57 -14.31 -2.83
N GLU A 31 12.18 -15.12 -3.82
CA GLU A 31 12.90 -16.35 -4.16
C GLU A 31 14.32 -16.08 -4.66
N ASN A 32 14.50 -15.09 -5.54
CA ASN A 32 15.81 -14.72 -6.07
C ASN A 32 16.75 -14.21 -4.98
N LEU A 33 16.23 -13.44 -4.03
CA LEU A 33 16.97 -12.95 -2.87
C LEU A 33 17.36 -14.10 -1.94
N ARG A 34 16.45 -15.05 -1.71
CA ARG A 34 16.75 -16.27 -0.95
C ARG A 34 17.83 -17.12 -1.61
N PHE A 35 17.78 -17.27 -2.95
CA PHE A 35 18.83 -17.95 -3.70
C PHE A 35 20.16 -17.21 -3.65
N MET A 36 20.13 -15.88 -3.72
CA MET A 36 21.32 -15.03 -3.62
C MET A 36 22.03 -15.26 -2.29
N VAL A 37 21.33 -15.15 -1.14
CA VAL A 37 21.96 -15.32 0.17
C VAL A 37 22.40 -16.75 0.47
N ALA A 38 21.87 -17.74 -0.26
CA ALA A 38 22.29 -19.14 -0.18
C ALA A 38 23.49 -19.48 -1.09
N SER A 39 23.90 -18.57 -1.97
CA SER A 39 24.94 -18.82 -2.98
C SER A 39 26.36 -18.80 -2.39
N ASN A 40 27.30 -19.44 -3.09
CA ASN A 40 28.71 -19.38 -2.72
C ASN A 40 29.30 -17.97 -2.89
N ASP A 41 28.80 -17.20 -3.86
CA ASP A 41 29.25 -15.82 -4.07
C ASP A 41 28.89 -14.94 -2.86
N TRP A 42 27.71 -15.15 -2.26
CA TRP A 42 27.31 -14.43 -1.05
C TRP A 42 28.15 -14.80 0.18
N ARG A 43 28.64 -16.05 0.28
CA ARG A 43 29.56 -16.44 1.36
C ARG A 43 30.87 -15.65 1.32
N LEU A 44 31.36 -15.32 0.12
CA LEU A 44 32.54 -14.45 -0.02
C LEU A 44 32.25 -13.03 0.50
N VAL A 45 31.02 -12.53 0.29
CA VAL A 45 30.58 -11.25 0.85
C VAL A 45 30.48 -11.33 2.38
N GLU A 46 29.94 -12.41 2.93
CA GLU A 46 29.90 -12.64 4.38
C GLU A 46 31.31 -12.74 5.00
N GLU A 47 32.33 -13.14 4.26
CA GLU A 47 33.71 -13.16 4.77
C GLU A 47 34.34 -11.76 4.86
N VAL A 48 33.99 -10.85 3.93
CA VAL A 48 34.54 -9.49 3.83
C VAL A 48 33.73 -8.48 4.63
N GLU A 49 32.41 -8.54 4.55
CA GLU A 49 31.45 -7.59 5.14
C GLU A 49 30.52 -8.29 6.16
N LYS A 50 31.14 -8.98 7.13
CA LYS A 50 30.48 -9.90 8.08
C LYS A 50 29.17 -9.40 8.67
N ASP A 51 29.17 -8.22 9.28
CA ASP A 51 28.04 -7.77 10.09
C ASP A 51 26.82 -7.45 9.22
N HIS A 52 27.01 -6.65 8.16
CA HIS A 52 25.93 -6.28 7.25
C HIS A 52 25.40 -7.47 6.45
N ALA A 53 26.28 -8.33 5.93
CA ALA A 53 25.88 -9.48 5.15
C ALA A 53 25.05 -10.46 6.01
N ARG A 54 25.45 -10.67 7.27
CA ARG A 54 24.71 -11.50 8.21
C ARG A 54 23.33 -10.94 8.55
N ASP A 55 23.20 -9.63 8.74
CA ASP A 55 21.91 -8.99 9.01
C ASP A 55 20.96 -9.12 7.81
N ILE A 56 21.49 -8.95 6.59
CA ILE A 56 20.73 -9.14 5.34
C ILE A 56 20.31 -10.60 5.18
N THR A 57 21.22 -11.56 5.40
CA THR A 57 20.91 -13.00 5.38
C THR A 57 19.81 -13.33 6.38
N TYR A 58 19.92 -12.84 7.61
CA TYR A 58 18.91 -13.05 8.65
C TYR A 58 17.55 -12.50 8.23
N LEU A 59 17.50 -11.28 7.70
CA LEU A 59 16.26 -10.65 7.24
C LEU A 59 15.61 -11.43 6.09
N ILE A 60 16.39 -11.79 5.06
CA ILE A 60 15.90 -12.50 3.87
C ILE A 60 15.46 -13.94 4.20
N GLN A 61 16.05 -14.59 5.20
CA GLN A 61 15.64 -15.92 5.63
C GLN A 61 14.45 -15.90 6.60
N ASN A 62 14.08 -14.74 7.13
CA ASN A 62 13.00 -14.60 8.10
C ASN A 62 11.61 -14.66 7.42
N GLU A 63 10.84 -15.69 7.70
CA GLU A 63 9.47 -15.84 7.18
C GLU A 63 8.51 -14.74 7.65
N ASP A 64 8.66 -14.25 8.88
CA ASP A 64 7.80 -13.19 9.42
C ASP A 64 7.99 -11.88 8.66
N PHE A 65 9.22 -11.60 8.20
CA PHE A 65 9.50 -10.44 7.34
C PHE A 65 8.67 -10.51 6.04
N TRP A 66 8.71 -11.64 5.34
CA TRP A 66 7.96 -11.82 4.09
C TRP A 66 6.46 -11.86 4.30
N ASN A 67 5.99 -12.47 5.40
CA ASN A 67 4.57 -12.47 5.75
C ASN A 67 4.07 -11.05 6.03
N MET A 68 4.84 -10.24 6.76
CA MET A 68 4.54 -8.84 6.99
C MET A 68 4.53 -8.03 5.69
N GLU A 69 5.49 -8.25 4.80
CA GLU A 69 5.54 -7.56 3.50
C GLU A 69 4.33 -7.92 2.63
N LYS A 70 3.93 -9.20 2.57
CA LYS A 70 2.71 -9.66 1.89
C LYS A 70 1.46 -8.98 2.46
N GLU A 71 1.34 -8.88 3.79
CA GLU A 71 0.21 -8.22 4.46
C GLU A 71 0.16 -6.72 4.11
N ILE A 72 1.31 -6.04 4.14
CA ILE A 72 1.41 -4.62 3.74
C ILE A 72 0.97 -4.45 2.29
N ILE A 73 1.50 -5.24 1.34
CA ILE A 73 1.13 -5.11 -0.07
C ILE A 73 -0.37 -5.35 -0.27
N MET A 74 -0.91 -6.40 0.34
CA MET A 74 -2.33 -6.74 0.31
C MET A 74 -3.22 -5.57 0.77
N PHE A 75 -2.85 -4.88 1.85
CA PHE A 75 -3.62 -3.77 2.39
C PHE A 75 -3.46 -2.47 1.58
N PHE A 76 -2.24 -2.15 1.15
CA PHE A 76 -1.96 -0.87 0.50
C PHE A 76 -2.28 -0.87 -0.99
N GLU A 77 -2.25 -2.01 -1.68
CA GLU A 77 -2.51 -2.07 -3.12
C GLU A 77 -3.89 -1.50 -3.51
N PRO A 78 -5.01 -1.86 -2.83
CA PRO A 78 -6.31 -1.25 -3.12
C PRO A 78 -6.31 0.27 -2.92
N LEU A 79 -5.61 0.78 -1.89
CA LEU A 79 -5.53 2.22 -1.62
C LEU A 79 -4.70 2.96 -2.67
N VAL A 80 -3.59 2.36 -3.12
CA VAL A 80 -2.79 2.91 -4.22
C VAL A 80 -3.61 2.95 -5.52
N LYS A 81 -4.48 1.97 -5.77
CA LYS A 81 -5.42 2.00 -6.91
C LYS A 81 -6.40 3.16 -6.79
N VAL A 82 -6.97 3.42 -5.61
CA VAL A 82 -7.86 4.59 -5.38
C VAL A 82 -7.13 5.89 -5.69
N LEU A 83 -5.91 6.06 -5.17
CA LEU A 83 -5.11 7.26 -5.40
C LEU A 83 -4.86 7.46 -6.91
N LYS A 84 -4.38 6.44 -7.61
CA LYS A 84 -4.15 6.50 -9.06
C LYS A 84 -5.42 6.85 -9.85
N MET A 85 -6.58 6.35 -9.44
CA MET A 85 -7.85 6.67 -10.10
C MET A 85 -8.24 8.14 -9.90
N VAL A 86 -8.00 8.69 -8.72
CA VAL A 86 -8.38 10.06 -8.36
C VAL A 86 -7.39 11.09 -8.90
N ASP A 87 -6.15 10.68 -9.17
CA ASP A 87 -5.15 11.49 -9.87
C ASP A 87 -5.49 11.71 -11.37
N GLY A 88 -6.44 10.97 -11.92
CA GLY A 88 -6.89 11.05 -13.32
C GLY A 88 -7.83 12.23 -13.63
N GLU A 89 -7.85 12.68 -14.89
CA GLU A 89 -8.78 13.72 -15.34
C GLU A 89 -10.25 13.24 -15.24
N GLY A 90 -11.15 14.11 -14.77
CA GLY A 90 -12.58 13.79 -14.62
C GLY A 90 -12.97 13.03 -13.37
N ALA A 91 -12.06 12.82 -12.41
CA ALA A 91 -12.40 12.25 -11.11
C ALA A 91 -13.40 13.15 -10.36
N THR A 92 -14.49 12.55 -9.85
CA THR A 92 -15.52 13.23 -9.06
C THR A 92 -15.58 12.67 -7.64
N MET A 93 -16.19 13.42 -6.72
CA MET A 93 -16.41 12.94 -5.35
C MET A 93 -17.16 11.61 -5.31
N ARG A 94 -18.18 11.42 -6.16
CA ARG A 94 -18.92 10.15 -6.28
C ARG A 94 -17.99 8.97 -6.58
N TYR A 95 -17.07 9.13 -7.52
CA TYR A 95 -16.10 8.09 -7.86
C TYR A 95 -15.13 7.80 -6.70
N LEU A 96 -14.72 8.82 -5.95
CA LEU A 96 -13.83 8.65 -4.81
C LEU A 96 -14.50 7.81 -3.70
N TYR A 97 -15.76 8.09 -3.36
CA TYR A 97 -16.53 7.30 -2.39
C TYR A 97 -16.64 5.84 -2.85
N GLU A 98 -17.06 5.61 -4.09
CA GLU A 98 -17.19 4.26 -4.65
C GLU A 98 -15.85 3.51 -4.69
N ALA A 99 -14.77 4.17 -5.09
CA ALA A 99 -13.44 3.58 -5.14
C ALA A 99 -12.93 3.20 -3.74
N LEU A 100 -13.21 4.04 -2.73
CA LEU A 100 -12.84 3.76 -1.35
C LEU A 100 -13.62 2.57 -0.77
N ASP A 101 -14.92 2.47 -1.04
CA ASP A 101 -15.74 1.34 -0.63
C ASP A 101 -15.24 0.03 -1.27
N ARG A 102 -14.94 0.05 -2.58
CA ARG A 102 -14.32 -1.09 -3.26
C ARG A 102 -12.96 -1.46 -2.66
N ALA A 103 -12.16 -0.48 -2.27
CA ALA A 103 -10.87 -0.75 -1.62
C ALA A 103 -11.05 -1.41 -0.24
N LYS A 104 -12.03 -0.95 0.55
CA LYS A 104 -12.37 -1.55 1.85
C LYS A 104 -12.84 -3.00 1.67
N GLU A 105 -13.71 -3.29 0.71
CA GLU A 105 -14.13 -4.66 0.41
C GLU A 105 -12.97 -5.53 -0.10
N ALA A 106 -12.09 -4.99 -0.96
CA ALA A 106 -10.91 -5.73 -1.41
C ALA A 106 -9.99 -6.15 -0.25
N ILE A 107 -9.77 -5.26 0.73
CA ILE A 107 -9.00 -5.57 1.95
C ILE A 107 -9.68 -6.69 2.75
N LYS A 108 -11.01 -6.59 2.94
CA LYS A 108 -11.78 -7.60 3.67
C LYS A 108 -11.72 -8.97 2.99
N THR A 109 -11.90 -9.03 1.67
CA THR A 109 -11.78 -10.26 0.89
C THR A 109 -10.38 -10.85 0.98
N ALA A 110 -9.34 -10.01 0.89
CA ALA A 110 -7.96 -10.48 0.98
C ALA A 110 -7.61 -11.02 2.39
N SER A 111 -8.24 -10.46 3.44
CA SER A 111 -8.22 -11.00 4.80
C SER A 111 -9.14 -12.22 5.02
N LYS A 112 -9.69 -12.83 3.95
CA LYS A 112 -10.62 -13.96 4.02
C LYS A 112 -11.80 -13.70 4.96
N ASP A 113 -12.32 -12.46 4.94
CA ASP A 113 -13.39 -12.00 5.80
C ASP A 113 -13.08 -12.09 7.32
N ASN A 114 -11.81 -12.26 7.71
CA ASN A 114 -11.40 -12.22 9.11
C ASN A 114 -11.47 -10.78 9.64
N LYS A 115 -12.54 -10.52 10.39
CA LYS A 115 -12.83 -9.21 10.99
C LYS A 115 -11.71 -8.70 11.88
N GLU A 116 -11.00 -9.56 12.61
CA GLU A 116 -9.90 -9.14 13.48
C GLU A 116 -8.73 -8.58 12.67
N THR A 117 -8.51 -9.13 11.47
CA THR A 117 -7.47 -8.69 10.54
C THR A 117 -7.84 -7.38 9.85
N TYR A 118 -9.00 -7.27 9.19
CA TYR A 118 -9.30 -6.08 8.35
C TYR A 118 -9.89 -4.88 9.11
N MET A 119 -10.54 -5.09 10.26
CA MET A 119 -11.25 -4.00 10.97
C MET A 119 -10.31 -2.91 11.50
N PRO A 120 -9.12 -3.20 12.07
CA PRO A 120 -8.15 -2.17 12.46
C PRO A 120 -7.79 -1.24 11.29
N TYR A 121 -7.62 -1.81 10.11
CA TYR A 121 -7.29 -1.10 8.89
C TYR A 121 -8.44 -0.22 8.38
N TRP A 122 -9.67 -0.75 8.36
CA TRP A 122 -10.86 0.04 8.05
C TRP A 122 -11.01 1.23 8.99
N LYS A 123 -10.76 1.05 10.29
CA LYS A 123 -10.78 2.16 11.27
C LYS A 123 -9.73 3.23 10.96
N ILE A 124 -8.55 2.85 10.49
CA ILE A 124 -7.51 3.82 10.06
C ILE A 124 -7.98 4.59 8.83
N ILE A 125 -8.54 3.89 7.83
CA ILE A 125 -9.09 4.49 6.62
C ILE A 125 -10.20 5.47 6.99
N ASP A 126 -11.19 5.03 7.77
CA ASP A 126 -12.35 5.83 8.18
C ASP A 126 -11.91 7.04 9.00
N ARG A 127 -10.96 6.89 9.92
CA ARG A 127 -10.41 8.02 10.68
C ARG A 127 -9.75 9.05 9.77
N ARG A 128 -8.96 8.61 8.78
CA ARG A 128 -8.31 9.51 7.82
C ARG A 128 -9.31 10.16 6.86
N TRP A 129 -10.32 9.41 6.45
CA TRP A 129 -11.43 9.90 5.64
C TRP A 129 -12.19 10.99 6.38
N THR A 130 -12.66 10.72 7.60
CA THR A 130 -13.43 11.68 8.39
C THR A 130 -12.64 12.95 8.70
N ARG A 131 -11.33 12.83 8.97
CA ARG A 131 -10.51 13.99 9.33
C ARG A 131 -10.16 14.90 8.16
N ASN A 132 -9.96 14.35 6.95
CA ASN A 132 -9.39 15.11 5.84
C ASN A 132 -10.33 15.26 4.63
N LEU A 133 -11.32 14.37 4.48
CA LEU A 133 -12.11 14.24 3.25
C LEU A 133 -13.63 14.20 3.49
N HIS A 134 -14.10 13.93 4.71
CA HIS A 134 -15.53 13.98 5.02
C HIS A 134 -15.94 15.39 5.48
N ASN A 135 -16.24 16.27 4.52
CA ASN A 135 -16.92 17.53 4.75
C ASN A 135 -18.37 17.38 4.22
N PRO A 136 -19.40 17.92 4.88
CA PRO A 136 -20.76 17.95 4.33
C PRO A 136 -20.85 18.41 2.86
N ILE A 137 -19.96 19.33 2.45
CA ILE A 137 -19.84 19.80 1.06
C ILE A 137 -19.38 18.68 0.11
N HIS A 138 -18.44 17.84 0.55
CA HIS A 138 -17.94 16.69 -0.24
C HIS A 138 -19.00 15.60 -0.39
N ALA A 139 -19.79 15.36 0.67
CA ALA A 139 -20.91 14.44 0.62
C ALA A 139 -22.01 14.95 -0.33
N ALA A 140 -22.38 16.23 -0.24
CA ALA A 140 -23.36 16.83 -1.15
C ALA A 140 -22.92 16.83 -2.62
N ALA A 141 -21.61 16.86 -2.91
CA ALA A 141 -21.09 16.74 -4.27
C ALA A 141 -21.05 15.30 -4.81
N ALA A 142 -21.31 14.30 -3.97
CA ALA A 142 -21.36 12.89 -4.35
C ALA A 142 -22.77 12.41 -4.73
N PHE A 143 -23.82 13.17 -4.38
CA PHE A 143 -25.24 12.91 -4.61
C PHE A 143 -25.86 14.00 -5.50
#